data_AF-A0A562QTN9-F1
#
_entry.id   AF-A0A562QTN9-F1
#
_cell.length_a   1.000
_cell.length_b   1.000
_cell.length_c   1.000
_cell.angle_alpha   90.00
_cell.angle_beta   90.00
_cell.angle_gamma   90.00
#
_symmetry.space_group_name_H-M   'P 1'
#
loop_
_entity.id
_entity.type
_entity.pdbx_description
1 polymer ?
#
loop_
_entity_poly.entity_id
_entity_poly.type
_entity_poly.pdbx_seq_one_letter_code
_entity_poly.pdbx_strand_id
1 'polypeptide(L)'
;MRVLTILAALALSTTSALAAEEPSGCDKFKWPIERERAALTAPDRAKLASGAEQAALPASAITLGLVAPSDAKLPSPPERAPKDGTFAGFTSIKAPKAGLYTISLSSGAWVDVVQDGHFLKPVAFSGATDCDGIRKTMKYELSAQPLVLQVSGAKDNALSIAILPAQ
;
A
#
# COMPACT_ATOMS: atom_id res chain seq x y z
N MET A 1 11.83 -71.97 -12.52
CA MET A 1 11.55 -70.66 -13.14
C MET A 1 11.28 -69.65 -12.03
N ARG A 2 12.10 -68.60 -11.94
CA ARG A 2 12.08 -67.57 -10.89
C ARG A 2 10.98 -66.56 -11.20
N VAL A 3 10.08 -66.26 -10.25
CA VAL A 3 9.17 -65.11 -10.36
C VAL A 3 9.66 -64.03 -9.39
N LEU A 4 10.07 -62.91 -9.98
CA LEU A 4 10.65 -61.75 -9.32
C LEU A 4 9.53 -60.76 -9.03
N THR A 5 9.20 -60.51 -7.77
CA THR A 5 8.20 -59.51 -7.36
C THR A 5 8.91 -58.18 -7.10
N ILE A 6 8.63 -57.16 -7.92
CA ILE A 6 9.23 -55.82 -7.82
C ILE A 6 8.39 -54.98 -6.84
N LEU A 7 8.99 -54.57 -5.72
CA LEU A 7 8.43 -53.53 -4.83
C LEU A 7 8.67 -52.15 -5.45
N ALA A 8 7.60 -51.44 -5.79
CA ALA A 8 7.67 -50.02 -6.16
C ALA A 8 7.47 -49.15 -4.92
N ALA A 9 8.54 -48.47 -4.48
CA ALA A 9 8.49 -47.48 -3.42
C ALA A 9 8.08 -46.11 -4.01
N LEU A 10 6.88 -45.62 -3.66
CA LEU A 10 6.45 -44.25 -3.96
C LEU A 10 7.12 -43.29 -2.95
N ALA A 11 8.09 -42.51 -3.42
CA ALA A 11 8.63 -41.38 -2.67
C ALA A 11 7.69 -40.17 -2.82
N LEU A 12 6.95 -39.83 -1.76
CA LEU A 12 6.23 -38.55 -1.68
C LEU A 12 7.25 -37.42 -1.45
N SER A 13 7.41 -36.55 -2.43
CA SER A 13 8.15 -35.30 -2.29
C SER A 13 7.27 -34.27 -1.59
N THR A 14 7.59 -33.95 -0.34
CA THR A 14 6.99 -32.84 0.40
C THR A 14 7.65 -31.54 -0.03
N THR A 15 7.05 -30.80 -0.96
CA THR A 15 7.46 -29.41 -1.24
C THR A 15 6.96 -28.52 -0.12
N SER A 16 7.83 -28.22 0.85
CA SER A 16 7.60 -27.16 1.84
C SER A 16 7.55 -25.81 1.11
N ALA A 17 6.42 -25.13 1.17
CA ALA A 17 6.33 -23.73 0.77
C ALA A 17 7.10 -22.87 1.78
N LEU A 18 8.38 -22.64 1.51
CA LEU A 18 9.15 -21.60 2.20
C LEU A 18 8.47 -20.26 1.92
N ALA A 19 7.99 -19.60 2.96
CA ALA A 19 7.55 -18.22 2.88
C ALA A 19 8.73 -17.39 2.38
N ALA A 20 8.62 -16.80 1.19
CA ALA A 20 9.64 -15.89 0.69
C ALA A 20 9.78 -14.73 1.69
N GLU A 21 11.00 -14.50 2.18
CA GLU A 21 11.30 -13.36 3.06
C GLU A 21 10.91 -12.06 2.35
N GLU A 22 10.30 -11.13 3.09
CA GLU A 22 10.06 -9.79 2.55
C GLU A 22 11.43 -9.13 2.25
N PRO A 23 11.55 -8.37 1.14
CA PRO A 23 12.78 -7.64 0.85
C PRO A 23 13.14 -6.72 2.04
N SER A 24 14.40 -6.70 2.47
CA SER A 24 14.87 -5.93 3.62
C SER A 24 16.02 -5.00 3.23
N GLY A 25 15.93 -3.72 3.62
CA GLY A 25 16.88 -2.66 3.31
C GLY A 25 16.39 -1.72 2.20
N CYS A 26 16.80 -0.45 2.29
CA CYS A 26 16.39 0.59 1.33
C CYS A 26 16.86 0.34 -0.11
N ASP A 27 17.89 -0.47 -0.32
CA ASP A 27 18.41 -0.85 -1.64
C ASP A 27 17.58 -1.96 -2.31
N LYS A 28 16.58 -2.52 -1.63
CA LYS A 28 15.72 -3.59 -2.16
C LYS A 28 14.45 -3.10 -2.84
N PHE A 29 14.25 -1.79 -2.91
CA PHE A 29 13.21 -1.24 -3.76
C PHE A 29 13.54 -1.47 -5.24
N LYS A 30 12.52 -1.67 -6.06
CA LYS A 30 12.65 -1.96 -7.50
C LYS A 30 13.05 -0.72 -8.32
N TRP A 31 13.07 0.46 -7.70
CA TRP A 31 13.44 1.75 -8.28
C TRP A 31 13.92 2.71 -7.16
N PRO A 32 14.58 3.83 -7.51
CA PRO A 32 15.01 4.84 -6.53
C PRO A 32 13.83 5.42 -5.74
N ILE A 33 13.97 5.57 -4.42
CA ILE A 33 12.89 6.01 -3.51
C ILE A 33 13.23 7.26 -2.70
N GLU A 34 14.36 7.91 -3.01
CA GLU A 34 14.89 9.02 -2.21
C GLU A 34 13.90 10.18 -2.13
N ARG A 35 13.20 10.47 -3.24
CA ARG A 35 12.21 11.54 -3.31
C ARG A 35 10.97 11.24 -2.48
N GLU A 36 10.44 10.03 -2.62
CA GLU A 36 9.28 9.55 -1.86
C GLU A 36 9.61 9.53 -0.36
N ARG A 37 10.77 9.00 0.02
CA ARG A 37 11.22 8.95 1.41
C ARG A 37 11.44 10.34 1.98
N ALA A 38 12.06 11.26 1.22
CA ALA A 38 12.23 12.64 1.65
C ALA A 38 10.88 13.34 1.90
N ALA A 39 9.90 13.16 1.00
CA ALA A 39 8.56 13.70 1.21
C ALA A 39 7.91 13.10 2.47
N LEU A 40 8.02 11.79 2.66
CA LEU A 40 7.45 11.07 3.80
C LEU A 40 8.10 11.41 5.15
N THR A 41 9.31 11.99 5.17
CA THR A 41 10.02 12.40 6.41
C THR A 41 10.11 13.91 6.62
N ALA A 42 9.72 14.72 5.63
CA ALA A 42 9.70 16.19 5.72
C ALA A 42 8.84 16.75 6.89
N PRO A 43 9.29 17.77 7.64
CA PRO A 43 8.58 18.24 8.84
C PRO A 43 7.26 18.99 8.55
N ASP A 44 7.03 19.40 7.31
CA ASP A 44 5.93 20.25 6.86
C ASP A 44 4.67 19.48 6.41
N ARG A 45 4.59 18.17 6.70
CA ARG A 45 3.44 17.35 6.34
C ARG A 45 2.17 17.89 7.01
N ALA A 46 1.18 18.25 6.19
CA ALA A 46 -0.13 18.62 6.69
C ALA A 46 -0.80 17.42 7.37
N LYS A 47 -1.42 17.66 8.53
CA LYS A 47 -2.19 16.63 9.25
C LYS A 47 -3.64 16.65 8.78
N LEU A 48 -4.13 15.51 8.33
CA LEU A 48 -5.52 15.33 7.92
C LEU A 48 -6.23 14.38 8.88
N ALA A 49 -7.48 14.65 9.22
CA ALA A 49 -8.34 13.64 9.84
C ALA A 49 -8.88 12.68 8.75
N SER A 50 -9.23 11.46 9.14
CA SER A 50 -9.99 10.57 8.25
C SER A 50 -11.29 11.25 7.80
N GLY A 51 -11.60 11.13 6.52
CA GLY A 51 -12.73 11.81 5.88
C GLY A 51 -12.43 13.23 5.41
N ALA A 52 -11.20 13.72 5.59
CA ALA A 52 -10.80 15.02 5.03
C ALA A 52 -10.86 15.01 3.50
N GLU A 53 -11.30 16.14 2.94
CA GLU A 53 -11.35 16.39 1.51
C GLU A 53 -10.32 17.44 1.11
N GLN A 54 -9.67 17.20 -0.02
CA GLN A 54 -8.66 18.07 -0.60
C GLN A 54 -9.12 18.57 -1.96
N ALA A 55 -8.94 19.86 -2.22
CA ALA A 55 -9.33 20.45 -3.51
C ALA A 55 -8.49 19.90 -4.68
N ALA A 56 -7.20 19.64 -4.43
CA ALA A 56 -6.24 19.12 -5.38
C ALA A 56 -5.28 18.16 -4.67
N LEU A 57 -4.45 17.47 -5.47
CA LEU A 57 -3.37 16.64 -4.93
C LEU A 57 -2.44 17.47 -4.03
N PRO A 58 -2.06 16.96 -2.84
CA PRO A 58 -1.11 17.64 -1.96
C PRO A 58 0.22 17.93 -2.65
N ALA A 59 0.77 19.13 -2.44
CA ALA A 59 2.10 19.49 -2.93
C ALA A 59 3.22 18.82 -2.13
N SER A 60 2.97 18.53 -0.85
CA SER A 60 3.85 17.77 0.06
C SER A 60 3.14 16.50 0.53
N ALA A 61 3.87 15.60 1.19
CA ALA A 61 3.22 14.46 1.84
C ALA A 61 2.26 14.94 2.94
N ILE A 62 1.28 14.10 3.25
CA ILE A 62 0.33 14.31 4.35
C ILE A 62 0.60 13.31 5.47
N THR A 63 0.16 13.63 6.68
CA THR A 63 -0.03 12.63 7.74
C THR A 63 -1.53 12.46 7.94
N LEU A 64 -2.06 11.32 7.52
CA LEU A 64 -3.46 10.94 7.69
C LEU A 64 -3.66 10.33 9.07
N GLY A 65 -4.52 10.93 9.88
CA GLY A 65 -5.04 10.35 11.11
C GLY A 65 -6.02 9.24 10.78
N LEU A 66 -5.82 8.08 11.40
CA LEU A 66 -6.59 6.87 11.22
C LEU A 66 -7.34 6.55 12.52
N VAL A 67 -8.46 5.86 12.39
CA VAL A 67 -9.36 5.48 13.49
C VAL A 67 -9.63 3.98 13.44
N ALA A 68 -10.39 3.46 14.41
CA ALA A 68 -10.80 2.06 14.38
C ALA A 68 -11.57 1.75 13.07
N PRO A 69 -11.43 0.55 12.48
CA PRO A 69 -12.04 0.23 11.18
C PRO A 69 -13.56 0.44 11.12
N SER A 70 -14.29 0.19 12.22
CA SER A 70 -15.72 0.45 12.33
C SER A 70 -16.08 1.94 12.30
N ASP A 71 -15.18 2.79 12.78
CA ASP A 71 -15.40 4.24 12.87
C ASP A 71 -14.91 4.98 11.62
N ALA A 72 -14.02 4.35 10.84
CA ALA A 72 -13.41 4.93 9.67
C ALA A 72 -14.41 5.27 8.55
N LYS A 73 -15.55 4.57 8.53
CA LYS A 73 -16.65 4.77 7.56
C LYS A 73 -16.12 4.90 6.12
N LEU A 74 -15.24 3.96 5.73
CA LEU A 74 -14.62 3.95 4.40
C LEU A 74 -15.71 4.02 3.32
N PRO A 75 -15.60 4.95 2.33
CA PRO A 75 -16.59 5.09 1.26
C PRO A 75 -16.83 3.82 0.44
N SER A 76 -15.83 2.94 0.34
CA SER A 76 -15.92 1.64 -0.31
C SER A 76 -15.40 0.55 0.62
N PRO A 77 -15.99 -0.66 0.63
CA PRO A 77 -15.47 -1.78 1.40
C PRO A 77 -14.00 -2.05 1.04
N PRO A 78 -13.09 -2.21 2.00
CA PRO A 78 -11.69 -2.42 1.69
C PRO A 78 -11.50 -3.76 0.95
N GLU A 79 -10.66 -3.79 -0.09
CA GLU A 79 -10.44 -5.02 -0.86
C GLU A 79 -9.80 -6.13 0.00
N ARG A 80 -9.10 -5.74 1.07
CA ARG A 80 -8.56 -6.63 2.07
C ARG A 80 -9.16 -6.33 3.43
N ALA A 81 -9.81 -7.33 4.02
CA ALA A 81 -10.35 -7.24 5.37
C ALA A 81 -9.23 -6.82 6.36
N PRO A 82 -9.42 -5.74 7.14
CA PRO A 82 -8.47 -5.35 8.15
C PRO A 82 -8.44 -6.39 9.27
N LYS A 83 -7.27 -6.56 9.91
CA LYS A 83 -7.12 -7.40 11.10
C LYS A 83 -7.59 -6.64 12.34
N ASP A 84 -7.93 -7.37 13.40
CA ASP A 84 -8.22 -6.76 14.70
C ASP A 84 -7.03 -5.94 15.20
N GLY A 85 -7.31 -4.87 15.94
CA GLY A 85 -6.30 -3.96 16.48
C GLY A 85 -5.56 -3.11 15.43
N THR A 86 -6.04 -3.09 14.18
CA THR A 86 -5.52 -2.19 13.14
C THR A 86 -6.37 -0.92 13.01
N PHE A 87 -5.88 0.04 12.24
CA PHE A 87 -6.55 1.31 11.96
C PHE A 87 -6.87 1.45 10.47
N ALA A 88 -7.87 2.28 10.20
CA ALA A 88 -8.31 2.62 8.85
C ALA A 88 -8.69 4.10 8.77
N GLY A 89 -8.73 4.61 7.55
CA GLY A 89 -9.17 5.97 7.27
C GLY A 89 -9.09 6.28 5.79
N PHE A 90 -9.55 7.45 5.40
CA PHE A 90 -9.52 7.86 3.99
C PHE A 90 -9.37 9.37 3.84
N THR A 91 -8.99 9.79 2.63
CA THR A 91 -9.09 11.19 2.20
C THR A 91 -9.55 11.22 0.73
N SER A 92 -10.32 12.25 0.37
CA SER A 92 -10.78 12.47 -1.00
C SER A 92 -10.03 13.63 -1.65
N ILE A 93 -9.78 13.54 -2.96
CA ILE A 93 -9.19 14.60 -3.77
C ILE A 93 -10.15 14.92 -4.91
N LYS A 94 -10.63 16.16 -4.98
CA LYS A 94 -11.65 16.58 -5.95
C LYS A 94 -11.14 16.66 -7.39
N ALA A 95 -9.95 17.23 -7.58
CA ALA A 95 -9.41 17.50 -8.92
C ALA A 95 -7.95 17.06 -9.04
N PRO A 96 -7.67 15.74 -9.11
CA PRO A 96 -6.34 15.29 -9.51
C PRO A 96 -6.10 15.62 -11.00
N LYS A 97 -4.84 15.86 -11.35
CA LYS A 97 -4.44 15.87 -12.75
C LYS A 97 -4.28 14.42 -13.22
N ALA A 98 -4.64 14.14 -14.46
CA ALA A 98 -4.40 12.83 -15.04
C ALA A 98 -2.89 12.56 -15.19
N GLY A 99 -2.50 11.29 -15.01
CA GLY A 99 -1.14 10.82 -15.26
C GLY A 99 -0.73 9.69 -14.31
N LEU A 100 0.54 9.30 -14.42
CA LEU A 100 1.13 8.27 -13.59
C LEU A 100 1.67 8.87 -12.28
N TYR A 101 1.24 8.32 -11.14
CA TYR A 101 1.63 8.78 -9.81
C TYR A 101 2.20 7.65 -8.96
N THR A 102 3.23 7.95 -8.16
CA THR A 102 3.61 7.14 -7.00
C THR A 102 2.72 7.50 -5.81
N ILE A 103 2.20 6.48 -5.14
CA ILE A 103 1.56 6.57 -3.82
C ILE A 103 2.44 5.78 -2.86
N SER A 104 3.06 6.49 -1.92
CA SER A 104 4.06 5.95 -1.01
C SER A 104 3.64 6.09 0.44
N LEU A 105 3.96 5.08 1.26
CA LEU A 105 3.52 4.96 2.65
C LEU A 105 4.72 4.83 3.59
N SER A 106 4.67 5.52 4.72
CA SER A 106 5.70 5.42 5.76
C SER A 106 5.70 4.08 6.52
N SER A 107 4.54 3.42 6.61
CA SER A 107 4.39 2.12 7.30
C SER A 107 3.45 1.18 6.52
N GLY A 108 3.33 -0.06 7.01
CA GLY A 108 2.55 -1.09 6.35
C GLY A 108 1.05 -0.87 6.50
N ALA A 109 0.37 -0.71 5.37
CA ALA A 109 -1.09 -0.68 5.28
C ALA A 109 -1.55 -1.18 3.89
N TRP A 110 -2.82 -1.54 3.79
CA TRP A 110 -3.50 -1.71 2.52
C TRP A 110 -3.97 -0.35 2.00
N VAL A 111 -3.93 -0.17 0.67
CA VAL A 111 -4.36 1.06 0.00
C VAL A 111 -5.30 0.70 -1.12
N ASP A 112 -6.49 1.29 -1.05
CA ASP A 112 -7.47 1.28 -2.13
C ASP A 112 -7.52 2.68 -2.74
N VAL A 113 -7.33 2.78 -4.05
CA VAL A 113 -7.54 4.03 -4.80
C VAL A 113 -8.81 3.85 -5.60
N VAL A 114 -9.80 4.69 -5.35
CA VAL A 114 -11.12 4.59 -5.98
C VAL A 114 -11.38 5.84 -6.82
N GLN A 115 -11.69 5.66 -8.11
CA GLN A 115 -12.19 6.71 -9.00
C GLN A 115 -13.50 6.23 -9.63
N ASP A 116 -14.51 7.08 -9.63
CA ASP A 116 -15.83 6.75 -10.23
C ASP A 116 -16.42 5.41 -9.72
N GLY A 117 -16.26 5.13 -8.42
CA GLY A 117 -16.70 3.87 -7.80
C GLY A 117 -15.88 2.63 -8.14
N HIS A 118 -14.81 2.76 -8.94
CA HIS A 118 -13.96 1.65 -9.35
C HIS A 118 -12.62 1.66 -8.62
N PHE A 119 -12.22 0.51 -8.10
CA PHE A 119 -10.89 0.29 -7.56
C PHE A 119 -9.86 0.28 -8.68
N LEU A 120 -8.90 1.20 -8.61
CA LEU A 120 -7.74 1.20 -9.50
C LEU A 120 -6.75 0.13 -9.06
N LYS A 121 -6.21 -0.61 -10.01
CA LYS A 121 -5.10 -1.52 -9.77
C LYS A 121 -3.78 -0.77 -9.90
N PRO A 122 -2.81 -0.95 -8.99
CA PRO A 122 -1.49 -0.40 -9.19
C PRO A 122 -0.82 -1.08 -10.40
N VAL A 123 -0.21 -0.29 -11.27
CA VAL A 123 0.54 -0.80 -12.44
C VAL A 123 1.91 -1.34 -12.04
N ALA A 124 2.44 -0.88 -10.90
CA ALA A 124 3.66 -1.42 -10.30
C ALA A 124 3.63 -1.21 -8.77
N PHE A 125 4.36 -2.04 -8.03
CA PHE A 125 4.58 -1.85 -6.60
C PHE A 125 5.97 -2.33 -6.19
N SER A 126 6.50 -1.68 -5.16
CA SER A 126 7.74 -2.04 -4.48
C SER A 126 7.60 -1.75 -2.98
N GLY A 127 8.29 -2.55 -2.17
CA GLY A 127 8.31 -2.39 -0.73
C GLY A 127 9.46 -3.18 -0.17
N ALA A 128 9.98 -2.68 0.96
CA ALA A 128 11.00 -3.37 1.73
C ALA A 128 10.77 -3.07 3.22
N THR A 129 11.20 -3.99 4.09
CA THR A 129 11.35 -3.76 5.51
C THR A 129 12.69 -3.07 5.79
N ASP A 130 12.92 -2.66 7.03
CA ASP A 130 14.21 -2.13 7.50
C ASP A 130 14.73 -0.94 6.66
N CYS A 131 13.80 -0.10 6.20
CA CYS A 131 14.07 1.17 5.55
C CYS A 131 13.26 2.28 6.23
N ASP A 132 13.91 3.01 7.13
CA ASP A 132 13.24 4.04 7.91
C ASP A 132 12.66 5.14 7.02
N GLY A 133 11.42 5.53 7.31
CA GLY A 133 10.71 6.59 6.60
C GLY A 133 9.93 6.14 5.36
N ILE A 134 10.05 4.88 4.90
CA ILE A 134 9.23 4.34 3.81
C ILE A 134 9.11 2.81 3.88
N ARG A 135 7.88 2.29 3.77
CA ARG A 135 7.61 0.85 3.76
C ARG A 135 7.17 0.33 2.39
N LYS A 136 6.40 1.13 1.65
CA LYS A 136 5.81 0.71 0.37
C LYS A 136 5.63 1.90 -0.56
N THR A 137 5.74 1.64 -1.85
CA THR A 137 5.38 2.58 -2.92
C THR A 137 4.72 1.83 -4.06
N MET A 138 3.67 2.42 -4.62
CA MET A 138 2.91 1.88 -5.74
C MET A 138 2.76 2.94 -6.83
N LYS A 139 2.77 2.52 -8.10
CA LYS A 139 2.43 3.38 -9.23
C LYS A 139 0.98 3.15 -9.63
N TYR A 140 0.20 4.24 -9.77
CA TYR A 140 -1.18 4.23 -10.24
C TYR A 140 -1.32 5.18 -11.43
N GLU A 141 -2.07 4.75 -12.44
CA GLU A 141 -2.55 5.64 -13.50
C GLU A 141 -3.81 6.34 -12.97
N LEU A 142 -3.75 7.65 -12.76
CA LEU A 142 -4.88 8.46 -12.30
C LEU A 142 -5.53 9.15 -13.48
N SER A 143 -6.86 9.12 -13.53
CA SER A 143 -7.64 9.97 -14.44
C SER A 143 -7.89 11.34 -13.81
N ALA A 144 -8.31 12.32 -14.63
CA ALA A 144 -8.72 13.65 -14.15
C ALA A 144 -10.14 13.63 -13.54
N GLN A 145 -10.38 12.71 -12.61
CA GLN A 145 -11.65 12.51 -11.90
C GLN A 145 -11.42 12.51 -10.39
N PRO A 146 -12.42 12.87 -9.57
CA PRO A 146 -12.31 12.76 -8.12
C PRO A 146 -11.82 11.38 -7.69
N LEU A 147 -10.88 11.35 -6.74
CA LEU A 147 -10.34 10.10 -6.21
C LEU A 147 -10.54 10.01 -4.70
N VAL A 148 -10.74 8.80 -4.20
CA VAL A 148 -10.70 8.48 -2.77
C VAL A 148 -9.49 7.57 -2.55
N LEU A 149 -8.60 7.98 -1.65
CA LEU A 149 -7.52 7.13 -1.16
C LEU A 149 -7.96 6.59 0.20
N GLN A 150 -8.19 5.28 0.27
CA GLN A 150 -8.53 4.59 1.50
C GLN A 150 -7.34 3.80 2.01
N VAL A 151 -7.19 3.76 3.32
CA VAL A 151 -6.18 3.00 4.03
C VAL A 151 -6.89 2.05 4.98
N SER A 152 -6.46 0.80 5.02
CA SER A 152 -6.92 -0.19 6.00
C SER A 152 -5.77 -1.07 6.48
N GLY A 153 -5.93 -1.68 7.65
CA GLY A 153 -4.94 -2.60 8.18
C GLY A 153 -3.63 -1.94 8.64
N ALA A 154 -3.63 -0.62 8.89
CA ALA A 154 -2.47 0.08 9.41
C ALA A 154 -2.23 -0.30 10.88
N LYS A 155 -0.97 -0.45 11.29
CA LYS A 155 -0.62 -0.78 12.68
C LYS A 155 -0.84 0.40 13.64
N ASP A 156 -0.56 1.61 13.16
CA ASP A 156 -0.62 2.84 13.94
C ASP A 156 -1.80 3.71 13.50
N ASN A 157 -2.25 4.61 14.38
CA ASN A 157 -3.36 5.51 14.11
C ASN A 157 -2.97 6.76 13.29
N ALA A 158 -1.77 6.77 12.71
CA ALA A 158 -1.30 7.82 11.84
C ALA A 158 -0.40 7.23 10.75
N LEU A 159 -0.60 7.67 9.50
CA LEU A 159 0.18 7.20 8.36
C LEU A 159 0.63 8.39 7.51
N SER A 160 1.92 8.48 7.21
CA SER A 160 2.40 9.46 6.24
C SER A 160 2.23 8.90 4.83
N ILE A 161 1.66 9.72 3.95
CA ILE A 161 1.31 9.36 2.56
C ILE A 161 1.85 10.44 1.64
N ALA A 162 2.62 10.04 0.64
CA ALA A 162 3.08 10.93 -0.43
C ALA A 162 2.40 10.51 -1.75
N ILE A 163 1.80 11.46 -2.45
CA ILE A 163 1.27 11.27 -3.81
C ILE A 163 2.06 12.17 -4.75
N LEU A 164 2.90 11.57 -5.58
CA LEU A 164 3.86 12.31 -6.39
C LEU A 164 3.79 11.84 -7.85
N PRO A 165 4.03 12.70 -8.86
CA PRO A 165 4.21 12.22 -10.22
C PRO A 165 5.30 11.15 -10.27
N ALA A 166 5.02 10.06 -10.98
CA ALA A 166 5.97 8.98 -11.17
C ALA A 166 7.08 9.41 -12.15
N GLN A 167 8.30 8.96 -11.86
CA GLN A 167 9.45 9.02 -12.77
C GLN A 167 9.60 7.71 -13.53
#